data_AF-A0A081GMT1-F1
#
_entry.id   AF-A0A081GMT1-F1
#
_cell.length_a   1.000
_cell.length_b   1.000
_cell.length_c   1.000
_cell.angle_alpha   90.00
_cell.angle_beta   90.00
_cell.angle_gamma   90.00
#
_symmetry.space_group_name_H-M   'P 1'
#
loop_
_entity.id
_entity.type
_entity.pdbx_description
1 polymer ?
#
loop_
_entity_poly.entity_id
_entity_poly.type
_entity_poly.pdbx_seq_one_letter_code
_entity_poly.pdbx_strand_id
1 'polypeptide(L)'
;MLSRPEPRPRPRRRRRRVAAGPVAAQKSTRERRPRPLPPVRRRRRFPGRLVGLGLLGLGLLWLSRGWWWPTPPPPQMILVLGGDADREAAAARLARSDGLPVVVTGGTNPEYAHWLFQQKEGLPARQVQLDYRARDTVSNFTSLVDDLRKAHIRHALLVTSSDHMERALLVGRIVAGSRGIHLTPVSVPCGSLCVVEGRGRLWRDGVRAALWVVSGRDIRPWVEERVAPWLEKAGIL
;
A
#
# COMPACT_ATOMS: atom_id res chain seq x y z
N MET A 1 -13.16 12.35 -98.02
CA MET A 1 -12.21 13.13 -98.83
C MET A 1 -12.80 14.53 -99.02
N LEU A 2 -11.99 15.57 -98.70
CA LEU A 2 -12.04 16.95 -99.22
C LEU A 2 -13.29 17.78 -98.84
N SER A 3 -13.22 18.63 -97.80
CA SER A 3 -12.61 19.97 -97.78
C SER A 3 -13.23 20.95 -98.78
N ARG A 4 -13.86 22.03 -98.28
CA ARG A 4 -13.81 23.41 -98.82
C ARG A 4 -14.56 24.42 -97.91
N PRO A 5 -14.30 25.74 -98.01
CA PRO A 5 -13.70 26.52 -96.93
C PRO A 5 -14.47 27.81 -96.54
N GLU A 6 -13.93 28.51 -95.51
CA GLU A 6 -14.01 29.93 -95.09
C GLU A 6 -15.12 30.86 -95.64
N PRO A 7 -15.65 31.79 -94.81
CA PRO A 7 -15.11 33.15 -94.92
C PRO A 7 -15.05 34.01 -93.63
N ARG A 8 -14.24 35.05 -93.79
CA ARG A 8 -13.77 36.13 -92.90
C ARG A 8 -14.83 37.15 -92.41
N PRO A 9 -14.44 38.04 -91.45
CA PRO A 9 -15.34 38.67 -90.47
C PRO A 9 -15.75 40.10 -90.83
N ARG A 10 -16.85 40.60 -90.23
CA ARG A 10 -17.20 42.04 -90.08
C ARG A 10 -18.25 42.23 -88.95
N PRO A 11 -18.64 43.46 -88.54
CA PRO A 11 -17.87 44.42 -87.76
C PRO A 11 -18.64 44.92 -86.50
N ARG A 12 -17.95 45.70 -85.66
CA ARG A 12 -18.53 46.48 -84.55
C ARG A 12 -19.74 47.33 -84.96
N ARG A 13 -20.76 47.41 -84.09
CA ARG A 13 -21.62 48.59 -83.97
C ARG A 13 -22.00 48.89 -82.52
N ARG A 14 -21.45 50.01 -82.03
CA ARG A 14 -21.95 50.79 -80.89
C ARG A 14 -23.34 51.35 -81.23
N ARG A 15 -24.30 51.25 -80.31
CA ARG A 15 -25.39 52.23 -80.11
C ARG A 15 -25.65 52.33 -78.61
N ARG A 16 -25.18 53.42 -77.99
CA ARG A 16 -25.87 54.69 -77.70
C ARG A 16 -26.84 54.56 -76.51
N ARG A 17 -26.40 55.19 -75.41
CA ARG A 17 -27.19 55.66 -74.26
C ARG A 17 -28.37 56.52 -74.70
N VAL A 18 -29.42 56.53 -73.87
CA VAL A 18 -30.02 57.66 -73.11
C VAL A 18 -31.48 57.24 -72.82
N ALA A 19 -31.77 56.74 -71.62
CA ALA A 19 -32.35 57.47 -70.46
C ALA A 19 -33.82 57.91 -70.63
N ALA A 20 -34.69 57.29 -69.85
CA ALA A 20 -35.99 57.77 -69.36
C ALA A 20 -36.22 56.99 -68.06
N GLY A 21 -36.33 57.61 -66.88
CA GLY A 21 -37.47 58.39 -66.42
C GLY A 21 -38.10 57.63 -65.24
N PRO A 22 -38.60 58.29 -64.19
CA PRO A 22 -38.43 57.87 -62.81
C PRO A 22 -39.46 56.83 -62.36
N VAL A 23 -39.04 55.78 -61.67
CA VAL A 23 -39.94 54.86 -60.98
C VAL A 23 -39.66 54.88 -59.49
N ALA A 24 -40.67 55.40 -58.78
CA ALA A 24 -40.94 55.32 -57.36
C ALA A 24 -40.03 54.37 -56.57
N ALA A 25 -39.19 54.94 -55.71
CA ALA A 25 -38.49 54.20 -54.67
C ALA A 25 -39.50 53.75 -53.59
N GLN A 26 -40.20 52.65 -53.85
CA GLN A 26 -40.90 51.91 -52.81
C GLN A 26 -39.85 51.32 -51.87
N LYS A 27 -39.81 51.84 -50.64
CA LYS A 27 -39.05 51.29 -49.51
C LYS A 27 -39.59 49.89 -49.20
N SER A 28 -39.06 48.88 -49.87
CA SER A 28 -39.14 47.49 -49.45
C SER A 28 -38.27 47.33 -48.20
N THR A 29 -38.90 47.36 -47.03
CA THR A 29 -38.37 46.91 -45.74
C THR A 29 -37.97 45.44 -45.84
N ARG A 30 -36.78 45.18 -46.37
CA ARG A 30 -36.14 43.87 -46.29
C ARG A 30 -35.60 43.74 -44.87
N GLU A 31 -36.38 43.09 -44.01
CA GLU A 31 -36.02 42.74 -42.65
C GLU A 31 -34.66 42.01 -42.69
N ARG A 32 -33.58 42.74 -42.36
CA ARG A 32 -32.25 42.15 -42.27
C ARG A 32 -32.25 41.27 -41.03
N ARG A 33 -32.41 39.96 -41.22
CA ARG A 33 -32.14 38.98 -40.16
C ARG A 33 -30.78 39.30 -39.53
N PRO A 34 -30.68 39.52 -38.21
CA PRO A 34 -29.42 39.81 -37.57
C PRO A 34 -28.49 38.60 -37.80
N ARG A 35 -27.25 38.87 -38.23
CA ARG A 35 -26.21 37.83 -38.28
C ARG A 35 -26.04 37.30 -36.85
N PRO A 36 -25.99 35.96 -36.64
CA PRO A 36 -25.74 35.42 -35.31
C PRO A 36 -24.39 35.95 -34.83
N LEU A 37 -24.39 36.59 -33.65
CA LEU A 37 -23.16 37.03 -33.01
C LEU A 37 -22.26 35.81 -32.77
N PRO A 38 -20.93 35.93 -32.95
CA PRO A 38 -20.03 34.83 -32.66
C PRO A 38 -20.19 34.43 -31.18
N PRO A 39 -20.15 33.13 -30.85
CA PRO A 39 -20.30 32.70 -29.46
C PRO A 39 -19.20 33.33 -28.62
N VAL A 40 -19.58 34.11 -27.61
CA VAL A 40 -18.65 34.64 -26.62
C VAL A 40 -18.00 33.44 -25.94
N ARG A 41 -16.73 33.15 -26.26
CA ARG A 41 -15.95 32.09 -25.59
C ARG A 41 -15.88 32.44 -24.11
N ARG A 42 -16.76 31.87 -23.29
CA ARG A 42 -16.66 31.91 -21.83
C ARG A 42 -15.33 31.25 -21.47
N ARG A 43 -14.32 32.06 -21.14
CA ARG A 43 -13.04 31.60 -20.60
C ARG A 43 -13.39 30.83 -19.33
N ARG A 44 -13.37 29.48 -19.39
CA ARG A 44 -13.55 28.62 -18.20
C ARG A 44 -12.51 29.08 -17.19
N ARG A 45 -12.95 29.79 -16.15
CA ARG A 45 -12.09 30.14 -15.02
C ARG A 45 -11.79 28.81 -14.34
N PHE A 46 -10.63 28.24 -14.62
CA PHE A 46 -10.16 27.07 -13.90
C PHE A 46 -10.20 27.41 -12.41
N PRO A 47 -10.74 26.54 -11.55
CA PRO A 47 -10.93 26.84 -10.14
C PRO A 47 -9.58 26.69 -9.40
N GLY A 48 -8.55 27.42 -9.83
CA GLY A 48 -7.20 27.35 -9.26
C GLY A 48 -7.17 27.66 -7.76
N ARG A 49 -8.16 28.41 -7.26
CA ARG A 49 -8.36 28.63 -5.82
C ARG A 49 -8.84 27.38 -5.09
N LEU A 50 -9.73 26.57 -5.69
CA LEU A 50 -10.18 25.29 -5.09
C LEU A 50 -9.08 24.23 -5.17
N VAL A 51 -8.31 24.21 -6.27
CA VAL A 51 -7.13 23.34 -6.39
C VAL A 51 -6.07 23.74 -5.38
N GLY A 52 -5.80 25.05 -5.23
CA GLY A 52 -4.86 25.58 -4.24
C GLY A 52 -5.28 25.28 -2.80
N LEU A 53 -6.55 25.47 -2.46
CA LEU A 53 -7.10 25.12 -1.13
C LEU A 53 -7.04 23.60 -0.88
N GLY A 54 -7.30 22.78 -1.89
CA GLY A 54 -7.19 21.32 -1.80
C GLY A 54 -5.75 20.86 -1.55
N LEU A 55 -4.78 21.43 -2.27
CA LEU A 55 -3.36 21.14 -2.07
C LEU A 55 -2.86 21.63 -0.70
N LEU A 56 -3.31 22.80 -0.26
CA LEU A 56 -2.98 23.35 1.06
C LEU A 56 -3.56 22.47 2.19
N GLY A 57 -4.82 22.01 2.04
CA GLY A 57 -5.45 21.07 2.97
C GLY A 57 -4.74 19.71 3.03
N LEU A 58 -4.34 19.17 1.88
CA LEU A 58 -3.53 17.94 1.82
C LEU A 58 -2.16 18.13 2.46
N GLY A 59 -1.52 19.28 2.23
CA GLY A 59 -0.26 19.66 2.85
C GLY A 59 -0.37 19.75 4.37
N LEU A 60 -1.39 20.45 4.90
CA LEU A 60 -1.64 20.52 6.33
C LEU A 60 -1.91 19.13 6.93
N LEU A 61 -2.72 18.30 6.28
CA LEU A 61 -3.04 16.93 6.72
C LEU A 61 -1.77 16.04 6.76
N TRP A 62 -0.85 16.26 5.82
CA TRP A 62 0.42 15.54 5.75
C TRP A 62 1.39 16.01 6.83
N LEU A 63 1.54 17.33 7.02
CA LEU A 63 2.36 17.92 8.09
C LEU A 63 1.84 17.55 9.48
N SER A 64 0.53 17.43 9.65
CA SER A 64 -0.09 17.12 10.93
C SER A 64 0.03 15.63 11.29
N ARG A 65 0.38 14.73 10.36
CA ARG A 65 0.59 13.28 10.67
C ARG A 65 1.53 13.05 11.85
N GLY A 66 2.56 13.88 12.02
CA GLY A 66 3.51 13.78 13.14
C GLY A 66 2.91 14.14 14.50
N TRP A 67 1.85 14.95 14.52
CA TRP A 67 1.14 15.35 15.75
C TRP A 67 0.13 14.28 16.20
N TRP A 68 -0.25 13.37 15.30
CA TRP A 68 -1.33 12.39 15.51
C TRP A 68 -0.82 10.99 15.80
N TRP A 69 0.50 10.78 15.64
CA TRP A 69 1.15 9.55 16.04
C TRP A 69 1.73 9.75 17.43
N PRO A 70 0.97 9.50 18.51
CA PRO A 70 1.53 9.55 19.84
C PRO A 70 2.75 8.63 19.89
N THR A 71 3.80 9.08 20.58
CA THR A 71 4.91 8.20 20.91
C THR A 71 4.33 6.92 21.51
N PRO A 72 4.78 5.74 21.04
CA PRO A 72 4.26 4.51 21.60
C PRO A 72 4.51 4.51 23.11
N PRO A 73 3.57 3.98 23.92
CA PRO A 73 3.78 3.87 25.36
C PRO A 73 5.07 3.07 25.63
N PRO A 74 5.67 3.15 26.83
CA PRO A 74 6.81 2.29 27.16
C PRO A 74 6.54 0.82 26.82
N PRO A 75 7.54 0.07 26.32
CA PRO A 75 7.36 -1.34 26.00
C PRO A 75 6.93 -2.11 27.25
N GLN A 76 5.96 -3.01 27.08
CA GLN A 76 5.40 -3.81 28.18
C GLN A 76 5.93 -5.24 28.20
N MET A 77 6.52 -5.68 27.09
CA MET A 77 7.07 -7.03 26.96
C MET A 77 8.08 -7.12 25.82
N ILE A 78 8.83 -8.23 25.80
CA ILE A 78 9.73 -8.63 24.72
C ILE A 78 9.12 -9.84 24.01
N LEU A 79 8.84 -9.71 22.72
CA LEU A 79 8.37 -10.79 21.86
C LEU A 79 9.55 -11.27 21.00
N VAL A 80 9.98 -12.50 21.23
CA VAL A 80 11.09 -13.13 20.50
C VAL A 80 10.51 -14.02 19.43
N LEU A 81 10.81 -13.73 18.17
CA LEU A 81 10.61 -14.71 17.10
C LEU A 81 11.83 -15.63 17.10
N GLY A 82 11.59 -16.86 17.54
CA GLY A 82 12.60 -17.89 17.70
C GLY A 82 13.29 -18.30 16.39
N GLY A 83 14.11 -19.33 16.49
CA GLY A 83 14.84 -19.91 15.35
C GLY A 83 16.34 -20.11 15.61
N ASP A 84 16.90 -19.40 16.60
CA ASP A 84 18.26 -19.65 17.09
C ASP A 84 18.44 -19.22 18.56
N ALA A 85 19.48 -19.75 19.19
CA ALA A 85 19.80 -19.48 20.60
C ALA A 85 20.33 -18.05 20.84
N ASP A 86 20.88 -17.40 19.81
CA ASP A 86 21.46 -16.07 19.93
C ASP A 86 20.37 -15.00 20.12
N ARG A 87 19.23 -15.15 19.42
CA ARG A 87 18.02 -14.34 19.63
C ARG A 87 17.50 -14.45 21.05
N GLU A 88 17.41 -15.67 21.56
CA GLU A 88 16.93 -15.94 22.91
C GLU A 88 17.87 -15.38 23.97
N ALA A 89 19.19 -15.54 23.80
CA ALA A 89 20.19 -14.99 24.71
C ALA A 89 20.18 -13.45 24.68
N ALA A 90 20.03 -12.83 23.51
CA ALA A 90 19.90 -11.38 23.40
C ALA A 90 18.63 -10.86 24.09
N ALA A 91 17.50 -11.54 23.89
CA ALA A 91 16.25 -11.21 24.56
C ALA A 91 16.34 -11.39 26.08
N ALA A 92 17.02 -12.42 26.56
CA ALA A 92 17.23 -12.66 27.98
C ALA A 92 18.03 -11.52 28.64
N ARG A 93 19.13 -11.09 28.00
CA ARG A 93 19.92 -9.95 28.47
C ARG A 93 19.10 -8.66 28.52
N LEU A 94 18.28 -8.41 27.51
CA LEU A 94 17.37 -7.26 27.45
C LEU A 94 16.28 -7.33 28.52
N ALA A 95 15.71 -8.50 28.74
CA ALA A 95 14.70 -8.72 29.78
C ALA A 95 15.25 -8.49 31.19
N ARG A 96 16.51 -8.88 31.40
CA ARG A 96 17.21 -8.68 32.66
C ARG A 96 17.53 -7.20 32.89
N SER A 97 17.91 -6.44 31.86
CA SER A 97 18.17 -5.00 32.00
C SER A 97 16.88 -4.19 32.23
N ASP A 98 15.82 -4.55 31.51
CA ASP A 98 14.61 -3.73 31.44
C ASP A 98 13.51 -4.22 32.41
N GLY A 99 13.67 -5.41 33.00
CA GLY A 99 12.68 -6.02 33.88
C GLY A 99 11.39 -6.45 33.16
N LEU A 100 11.43 -6.61 31.83
CA LEU A 100 10.25 -6.91 31.01
C LEU A 100 10.00 -8.42 30.89
N PRO A 101 8.73 -8.87 30.85
CA PRO A 101 8.40 -10.25 30.54
C PRO A 101 8.77 -10.59 29.09
N VAL A 102 9.16 -11.84 28.87
CA VAL A 102 9.58 -12.39 27.58
C VAL A 102 8.60 -13.47 27.13
N VAL A 103 8.15 -13.37 25.88
CA VAL A 103 7.45 -14.46 25.19
C VAL A 103 8.30 -14.88 24.00
N VAL A 104 8.60 -16.18 23.90
CA VAL A 104 9.33 -16.75 22.76
C VAL A 104 8.38 -17.57 21.91
N THR A 105 8.25 -17.27 20.62
CA THR A 105 7.44 -18.05 19.67
C THR A 105 8.32 -18.83 18.70
N GLY A 106 8.13 -20.16 18.62
CA GLY A 106 8.89 -21.02 17.70
C GLY A 106 10.40 -21.07 18.00
N GLY A 107 10.76 -20.97 19.28
CA GLY A 107 12.13 -20.96 19.79
C GLY A 107 12.91 -22.26 19.63
N THR A 108 14.07 -22.32 20.28
CA THR A 108 14.79 -23.57 20.54
C THR A 108 13.94 -24.55 21.36
N ASN A 109 14.40 -25.79 21.52
CA ASN A 109 13.65 -26.77 22.30
C ASN A 109 13.39 -26.26 23.74
N PRO A 110 12.25 -26.65 24.36
CA PRO A 110 11.85 -26.13 25.66
C PRO A 110 12.92 -26.29 26.75
N GLU A 111 13.60 -27.43 26.77
CA GLU A 111 14.61 -27.75 27.77
C GLU A 111 15.79 -26.78 27.69
N TYR A 112 16.31 -26.55 26.48
CA TYR A 112 17.40 -25.62 26.24
C TYR A 112 16.98 -24.17 26.51
N ALA A 113 15.79 -23.76 26.06
CA ALA A 113 15.28 -22.42 26.32
C ALA A 113 15.15 -22.17 27.83
N HIS A 114 14.56 -23.09 28.58
CA HIS A 114 14.46 -22.97 30.03
C HIS A 114 15.82 -22.89 30.71
N TRP A 115 16.78 -23.74 30.32
CA TRP A 115 18.14 -23.66 30.82
C TRP A 115 18.80 -22.31 30.50
N LEU A 116 18.67 -21.83 29.26
CA LEU A 116 19.24 -20.55 28.83
C LEU A 116 18.68 -19.38 29.65
N PHE A 117 17.37 -19.25 29.72
CA PHE A 117 16.72 -18.13 30.41
C PHE A 117 16.93 -18.19 31.92
N GLN A 118 16.76 -19.36 32.56
CA GLN A 118 16.77 -19.47 34.02
C GLN A 118 18.17 -19.70 34.59
N GLN A 119 18.92 -20.65 34.03
CA GLN A 119 20.20 -21.08 34.61
C GLN A 119 21.36 -20.22 34.11
N LYS A 120 21.39 -19.92 32.80
CA LYS A 120 22.49 -19.14 32.22
C LYS A 120 22.31 -17.64 32.40
N GLU A 121 21.10 -17.12 32.18
CA GLU A 121 20.82 -15.67 32.21
C GLU A 121 20.17 -15.20 33.52
N GLY A 122 19.73 -16.13 34.39
CA GLY A 122 19.26 -15.83 35.74
C GLY A 122 17.87 -15.22 35.83
N LEU A 123 17.02 -15.40 34.81
CA LEU A 123 15.66 -14.85 34.81
C LEU A 123 14.71 -15.70 35.67
N PRO A 124 13.82 -15.07 36.47
CA PRO A 124 12.75 -15.77 37.16
C PRO A 124 11.87 -16.55 36.19
N ALA A 125 11.48 -17.78 36.56
CA ALA A 125 10.63 -18.63 35.73
C ALA A 125 9.32 -17.95 35.27
N ARG A 126 8.73 -17.10 36.12
CA ARG A 126 7.51 -16.33 35.80
C ARG A 126 7.70 -15.22 34.75
N GLN A 127 8.94 -14.83 34.47
CA GLN A 127 9.24 -13.75 33.52
C GLN A 127 9.28 -14.27 32.09
N VAL A 128 9.34 -15.60 31.87
CA VAL A 128 9.53 -16.18 30.55
C VAL A 128 8.40 -17.16 30.23
N GLN A 129 7.77 -16.94 29.08
CA GLN A 129 6.77 -17.83 28.51
C GLN A 129 7.23 -18.33 27.15
N LEU A 130 7.14 -19.63 26.93
CA LEU A 130 7.48 -20.27 25.66
C LEU A 130 6.20 -20.67 24.92
N ASP A 131 6.09 -20.31 23.66
CA ASP A 131 4.97 -20.60 22.77
C ASP A 131 5.45 -21.40 21.56
N TYR A 132 4.95 -22.63 21.43
CA TYR A 132 5.30 -23.54 20.34
C TYR A 132 4.11 -23.81 19.40
N ARG A 133 3.09 -22.95 19.41
CA ARG A 133 1.91 -23.10 18.53
C ARG A 133 2.23 -22.71 17.08
N ALA A 134 3.23 -21.86 16.89
CA ALA A 134 3.59 -21.32 15.58
C ALA A 134 4.42 -22.30 14.74
N ARG A 135 4.19 -22.27 13.42
CA ARG A 135 4.89 -23.08 12.40
C ARG A 135 5.61 -22.23 11.37
N ASP A 136 5.32 -20.93 11.31
CA ASP A 136 5.85 -19.97 10.33
C ASP A 136 5.78 -18.54 10.88
N THR A 137 6.27 -17.58 10.09
CA THR A 137 6.28 -16.16 10.52
C THR A 137 4.87 -15.58 10.70
N VAL A 138 3.84 -16.07 10.00
CA VAL A 138 2.46 -15.58 10.16
C VAL A 138 1.87 -16.08 11.48
N SER A 139 1.95 -17.38 11.70
CA SER A 139 1.49 -18.07 12.91
C SER A 139 2.21 -17.62 14.18
N ASN A 140 3.48 -17.21 14.08
CA ASN A 140 4.21 -16.55 15.19
C ASN A 140 3.45 -15.36 15.79
N PHE A 141 2.71 -14.61 14.95
CA PHE A 141 1.88 -13.51 15.44
C PHE A 141 0.44 -13.94 15.68
N THR A 142 -0.17 -14.68 14.75
CA THR A 142 -1.62 -14.97 14.84
C THR A 142 -1.99 -15.89 15.99
N SER A 143 -1.07 -16.75 16.47
CA SER A 143 -1.33 -17.60 17.64
C SER A 143 -1.38 -16.81 18.95
N LEU A 144 -0.60 -15.72 19.04
CA LEU A 144 -0.36 -14.98 20.28
C LEU A 144 -1.11 -13.65 20.35
N VAL A 145 -1.40 -13.01 19.22
CA VAL A 145 -1.85 -11.61 19.18
C VAL A 145 -3.14 -11.36 19.99
N ASP A 146 -4.05 -12.32 20.01
CA ASP A 146 -5.30 -12.19 20.74
C ASP A 146 -5.10 -12.41 22.25
N ASP A 147 -4.12 -13.23 22.66
CA ASP A 147 -3.70 -13.38 24.06
C ASP A 147 -3.02 -12.10 24.55
N LEU A 148 -2.13 -11.51 23.74
CA LEU A 148 -1.49 -10.22 24.04
C LEU A 148 -2.51 -9.08 24.18
N ARG A 149 -3.52 -9.06 23.30
CA ARG A 149 -4.63 -8.09 23.39
C ARG A 149 -5.41 -8.25 24.69
N LYS A 150 -5.76 -9.49 25.08
CA LYS A 150 -6.47 -9.78 26.33
C LYS A 150 -5.65 -9.39 27.56
N ALA A 151 -4.34 -9.54 27.49
CA ALA A 151 -3.39 -9.09 28.51
C ALA A 151 -3.16 -7.56 28.50
N HIS A 152 -3.90 -6.80 27.67
CA HIS A 152 -3.76 -5.35 27.52
C HIS A 152 -2.34 -4.89 27.15
N ILE A 153 -1.60 -5.73 26.43
CA ILE A 153 -0.33 -5.32 25.82
C ILE A 153 -0.65 -4.40 24.63
N ARG A 154 0.03 -3.27 24.58
CA ARG A 154 -0.09 -2.21 23.56
C ARG A 154 1.25 -1.92 22.89
N HIS A 155 2.36 -2.32 23.49
CA HIS A 155 3.68 -2.19 22.89
C HIS A 155 4.60 -3.34 23.29
N ALA A 156 5.21 -3.99 22.30
CA ALA A 156 6.22 -5.02 22.50
C ALA A 156 7.52 -4.70 21.75
N LEU A 157 8.64 -5.07 22.35
CA LEU A 157 9.94 -5.12 21.66
C LEU A 157 10.00 -6.42 20.85
N LEU A 158 10.14 -6.31 19.53
CA LEU A 158 10.22 -7.45 18.64
C LEU A 158 11.68 -7.84 18.42
N VAL A 159 12.10 -8.97 18.99
CA VAL A 159 13.45 -9.51 18.85
C VAL A 159 13.45 -10.59 17.77
N THR A 160 14.30 -10.41 16.76
CA THR A 160 14.63 -11.44 15.77
C THR A 160 15.97 -11.12 15.11
N SER A 161 16.51 -12.06 14.33
CA SER A 161 17.70 -11.81 13.52
C SER A 161 17.48 -10.73 12.46
N SER A 162 18.55 -10.03 12.08
CA SER A 162 18.53 -8.92 11.12
C SER A 162 18.02 -9.31 9.73
N ASP A 163 18.29 -10.54 9.28
CA ASP A 163 17.82 -11.06 8.00
C ASP A 163 16.32 -11.37 7.97
N HIS A 164 15.71 -11.69 9.12
CA HIS A 164 14.27 -11.93 9.24
C HIS A 164 13.46 -10.70 9.67
N MET A 165 14.12 -9.62 10.10
CA MET A 165 13.47 -8.46 10.71
C MET A 165 12.47 -7.78 9.76
N GLU A 166 12.79 -7.66 8.47
CA GLU A 166 11.89 -7.04 7.49
C GLU A 166 10.56 -7.80 7.39
N ARG A 167 10.61 -9.13 7.24
CA ARG A 167 9.42 -9.97 7.17
C ARG A 167 8.66 -10.01 8.48
N ALA A 168 9.37 -10.11 9.60
CA ALA A 168 8.77 -10.07 10.92
C ALA A 168 8.00 -8.76 11.15
N LEU A 169 8.56 -7.61 10.79
CA LEU A 169 7.88 -6.33 10.92
C LEU A 169 6.70 -6.17 9.97
N LEU A 170 6.81 -6.63 8.71
CA LEU A 170 5.70 -6.56 7.77
C LEU A 170 4.49 -7.31 8.32
N VAL A 171 4.68 -8.59 8.65
CA VAL A 171 3.61 -9.45 9.17
C VAL A 171 3.13 -8.95 10.53
N GLY A 172 4.06 -8.65 11.44
CA GLY A 172 3.75 -8.19 12.79
C GLY A 172 2.97 -6.88 12.81
N ARG A 173 3.30 -5.91 11.95
CA ARG A 173 2.54 -4.65 11.87
C ARG A 173 1.12 -4.85 11.33
N ILE A 174 0.93 -5.80 10.41
CA ILE A 174 -0.41 -6.14 9.92
C ILE A 174 -1.22 -6.81 11.04
N VAL A 175 -0.67 -7.88 11.65
CA VAL A 175 -1.38 -8.70 12.63
C VAL A 175 -1.51 -7.98 13.98
N ALA A 176 -0.40 -7.64 14.62
CA ALA A 176 -0.38 -6.98 15.93
C ALA A 176 -0.94 -5.55 15.86
N GLY A 177 -0.63 -4.82 14.78
CA GLY A 177 -1.19 -3.49 14.56
C GLY A 177 -2.72 -3.49 14.42
N SER A 178 -3.33 -4.54 13.84
CA SER A 178 -4.79 -4.68 13.80
C SER A 178 -5.44 -4.83 15.19
N ARG A 179 -4.65 -5.19 16.22
CA ARG A 179 -5.07 -5.25 17.63
C ARG A 179 -4.67 -4.01 18.43
N GLY A 180 -4.05 -3.03 17.77
CA GLY A 180 -3.50 -1.83 18.40
C GLY A 180 -2.25 -2.10 19.23
N ILE A 181 -1.47 -3.12 18.86
CA ILE A 181 -0.17 -3.42 19.47
C ILE A 181 0.92 -2.84 18.57
N HIS A 182 1.75 -1.97 19.14
CA HIS A 182 2.94 -1.44 18.50
C HIS A 182 4.11 -2.41 18.66
N LEU A 183 5.00 -2.44 17.66
CA LEU A 183 6.20 -3.27 17.65
C LEU A 183 7.42 -2.40 17.38
N THR A 184 8.34 -2.36 18.34
CA THR A 184 9.66 -1.74 18.16
C THR A 184 10.69 -2.82 17.86
N PRO A 185 11.40 -2.75 16.71
CA PRO A 185 12.36 -3.78 16.34
C PRO A 185 13.62 -3.71 17.21
N VAL A 186 14.07 -4.88 17.65
CA VAL A 186 15.38 -5.09 18.28
C VAL A 186 16.09 -6.17 17.48
N SER A 187 16.98 -5.75 16.59
CA SER A 187 17.64 -6.64 15.64
C SER A 187 18.85 -7.31 16.26
N VAL A 188 18.94 -8.63 16.12
CA VAL A 188 20.12 -9.42 16.50
C VAL A 188 20.95 -9.70 15.24
N PRO A 189 22.27 -9.41 15.22
CA PRO A 189 23.10 -9.71 14.05
C PRO A 189 23.12 -11.23 13.75
N CYS A 190 22.82 -11.63 12.52
CA CYS A 190 22.88 -13.04 12.08
C CYS A 190 24.31 -13.52 11.72
N GLY A 191 25.31 -12.64 11.79
CA GLY A 191 26.71 -12.99 11.52
C GLY A 191 26.91 -13.58 10.12
N SER A 192 27.65 -14.68 10.04
CA SER A 192 27.93 -15.40 8.79
C SER A 192 26.76 -16.25 8.27
N LEU A 193 25.69 -16.40 9.06
CA LEU A 193 24.53 -17.24 8.73
C LEU A 193 23.37 -16.46 8.10
N CYS A 194 23.56 -15.16 7.83
CA CYS A 194 22.52 -14.31 7.26
C CYS A 194 22.06 -14.82 5.88
N VAL A 195 20.75 -15.03 5.73
CA VAL A 195 20.15 -15.45 4.46
C VAL A 195 19.33 -14.31 3.87
N VAL A 196 19.60 -13.93 2.62
CA VAL A 196 18.80 -12.92 1.92
C VAL A 196 17.39 -13.46 1.67
N GLU A 197 16.38 -12.76 2.17
CA GLU A 197 15.00 -13.15 1.97
C GLU A 197 14.48 -12.79 0.58
N GLY A 198 13.80 -13.75 -0.05
CA GLY A 198 13.13 -13.52 -1.32
C GLY A 198 11.89 -12.64 -1.16
N ARG A 199 11.81 -11.55 -1.95
CA ARG A 199 10.67 -10.60 -1.96
C ARG A 199 9.31 -11.29 -2.18
N GLY A 200 9.26 -12.39 -2.93
CA GLY A 200 8.04 -13.16 -3.14
C GLY A 200 7.50 -13.79 -1.86
N ARG A 201 8.38 -14.28 -0.98
CA ARG A 201 8.01 -14.85 0.33
C ARG A 201 7.44 -13.77 1.24
N LEU A 202 8.10 -12.62 1.28
CA LEU A 202 7.66 -11.43 2.02
C LEU A 202 6.23 -11.02 1.62
N TRP A 203 5.97 -10.87 0.32
CA TRP A 203 4.64 -10.52 -0.19
C TRP A 203 3.58 -11.58 0.12
N ARG A 204 3.89 -12.86 -0.06
CA ARG A 204 2.97 -13.96 0.24
C ARG A 204 2.55 -13.95 1.71
N ASP A 205 3.50 -13.77 2.62
CA ASP A 205 3.21 -13.75 4.06
C ASP A 205 2.46 -12.47 4.46
N GLY A 206 2.74 -11.33 3.81
CA GLY A 206 1.96 -10.10 3.98
C GLY A 206 0.50 -10.25 3.54
N VAL A 207 0.24 -10.88 2.38
CA VAL A 207 -1.12 -11.17 1.91
C VAL A 207 -1.83 -12.14 2.85
N ARG A 208 -1.16 -13.22 3.28
CA ARG A 208 -1.70 -14.16 4.27
C ARG A 208 -2.06 -13.46 5.57
N ALA A 209 -1.20 -12.58 6.07
CA ALA A 209 -1.46 -11.81 7.28
C ALA A 209 -2.69 -10.90 7.13
N ALA A 210 -2.82 -10.19 6.00
CA ALA A 210 -3.96 -9.32 5.75
C ALA A 210 -5.28 -10.13 5.64
N LEU A 211 -5.25 -11.26 4.94
CA LEU A 211 -6.39 -12.17 4.84
C LEU A 211 -6.79 -12.72 6.20
N TRP A 212 -5.82 -13.07 7.06
CA TRP A 212 -6.10 -13.49 8.43
C TRP A 212 -6.77 -12.38 9.23
N VAL A 213 -6.30 -11.12 9.15
CA VAL A 213 -6.90 -9.99 9.87
C VAL A 213 -8.37 -9.79 9.50
N VAL A 214 -8.72 -9.96 8.21
CA VAL A 214 -10.09 -9.79 7.72
C VAL A 214 -10.97 -11.00 8.06
N SER A 215 -10.44 -12.21 7.91
CA SER A 215 -11.24 -13.45 7.99
C SER A 215 -11.19 -14.16 9.34
N GLY A 216 -10.19 -13.87 10.17
CA GLY A 216 -9.87 -14.60 11.40
C GLY A 216 -9.36 -16.02 11.17
N ARG A 217 -9.12 -16.44 9.92
CA ARG A 217 -8.70 -17.82 9.58
C ARG A 217 -7.34 -17.81 8.92
N ASP A 218 -6.45 -18.70 9.34
CA ASP A 218 -5.25 -19.01 8.55
C ASP A 218 -5.71 -19.88 7.39
N ILE A 219 -5.48 -19.41 6.17
CA ILE A 219 -5.87 -20.11 4.95
C ILE A 219 -4.88 -21.23 4.61
N ARG A 220 -3.71 -21.29 5.25
CA ARG A 220 -2.67 -22.28 4.93
C ARG A 220 -3.11 -23.73 5.17
N PRO A 221 -3.71 -24.10 6.32
CA PRO A 221 -4.24 -25.44 6.51
C PRO A 221 -5.28 -25.81 5.43
N TRP A 222 -6.14 -24.87 5.03
CA TRP A 222 -7.12 -25.09 3.97
C TRP A 222 -6.46 -25.32 2.60
N VAL A 223 -5.41 -24.58 2.26
CA VAL A 223 -4.63 -24.76 1.02
C VAL A 223 -3.90 -26.11 1.04
N GLU A 224 -3.26 -26.47 2.16
CA GLU A 224 -2.55 -27.74 2.32
C GLU A 224 -3.51 -28.94 2.24
N GLU A 225 -4.71 -28.84 2.85
CA GLU A 225 -5.68 -29.94 2.86
C GLU A 225 -6.44 -30.11 1.53
N ARG A 226 -6.78 -29.01 0.82
CA ARG A 226 -7.69 -29.08 -0.34
C ARG A 226 -7.05 -28.78 -1.69
N VAL A 227 -5.98 -27.98 -1.71
CA VAL A 227 -5.39 -27.47 -2.96
C VAL A 227 -4.08 -28.17 -3.28
N ALA A 228 -3.23 -28.43 -2.28
CA ALA A 228 -1.96 -29.13 -2.49
C ALA A 228 -2.12 -30.51 -3.15
N PRO A 229 -3.10 -31.37 -2.77
CA PRO A 229 -3.31 -32.66 -3.44
C PRO A 229 -3.75 -32.51 -4.91
N TRP A 230 -4.40 -31.40 -5.25
CA TRP A 230 -4.82 -31.10 -6.62
C TRP A 230 -3.67 -30.58 -7.48
N LEU A 231 -2.78 -29.78 -6.89
CA LEU A 231 -1.60 -29.26 -7.57
C LEU A 231 -0.55 -30.35 -7.83
N GLU A 232 -0.37 -31.29 -6.90
CA GLU A 232 0.44 -32.49 -7.12
C GLU A 232 -0.15 -33.35 -8.24
N LYS A 233 -1.48 -33.59 -8.23
CA LYS A 233 -2.17 -34.31 -9.32
C LYS A 233 -2.06 -33.60 -10.67
N ALA A 234 -1.94 -32.26 -10.68
CA ALA A 234 -1.79 -31.46 -11.89
C ALA A 234 -0.32 -31.30 -12.35
N GLY A 235 0.66 -31.83 -11.59
CA GLY A 235 2.09 -31.74 -11.91
C GLY A 235 2.67 -30.33 -11.82
N ILE A 236 2.07 -29.45 -11.02
CA ILE A 236 2.47 -28.04 -10.87
C ILE A 236 3.44 -27.85 -9.68
N LEU A 237 3.50 -28.83 -8.78
CA LEU A 237 4.42 -28.91 -7.64
C LEU A 237 5.35 -30.11 -7.76
#